data_AF-A0AAE7DW39-F1
#
_entry.id   AF-A0AAE7DW39-F1
#
_cell.length_a   1.000
_cell.length_b   1.000
_cell.length_c   1.000
_cell.angle_alpha   90.00
_cell.angle_beta   90.00
_cell.angle_gamma   90.00
#
_symmetry.space_group_name_H-M   'P 1'
#
loop_
_entity.id
_entity.type
_entity.pdbx_description
1 polymer ?
#
loop_
_entity_poly.entity_id
_entity_poly.type
_entity_poly.pdbx_seq_one_letter_code
_entity_poly.pdbx_strand_id
1 'polypeptide(L)'
;MKEHLFLSLIAIALVGCSSAKYTVHDLQPLRISFWNNVNLSNLSESEFQFEFSKAKAACKVESLKLTIPSPSCVQPPKSDCTGLSGFELGFCRSFVPPVKCDYTAVNYAKRAQEEIYSNCLISKGWQLDWREGTGSDTSGGRFEYVAFNNEAQFFIKLNSVKKIGTKYMAVVRETSKVNARSSYQGVYVIDTESNTLTVDNGKAIYIESNSVAAILLARMKDLV
;
A
#
# COMPACT_ATOMS: atom_id res chain seq x y z
N MET A 1 2.99 -60.70 32.14
CA MET A 1 1.61 -60.43 31.70
C MET A 1 1.34 -58.95 31.88
N LYS A 2 1.00 -58.27 30.77
CA LYS A 2 0.23 -57.01 30.70
C LYS A 2 0.92 -55.77 31.30
N GLU A 3 0.91 -54.59 30.67
CA GLU A 3 0.33 -54.12 29.43
C GLU A 3 1.01 -52.79 29.10
N HIS A 4 1.18 -52.55 27.82
CA HIS A 4 1.45 -51.29 27.14
C HIS A 4 0.59 -50.15 27.73
N LEU A 5 0.99 -48.87 27.72
CA LEU A 5 0.80 -48.02 26.55
C LEU A 5 1.40 -46.62 26.82
N PHE A 6 2.70 -46.45 26.61
CA PHE A 6 3.31 -45.12 26.47
C PHE A 6 3.10 -44.68 25.02
N LEU A 7 1.88 -44.21 24.69
CA LEU A 7 1.58 -43.64 23.39
C LEU A 7 2.07 -42.19 23.36
N SER A 8 3.36 -42.02 23.06
CA SER A 8 3.94 -40.74 22.66
C SER A 8 3.32 -40.35 21.32
N LEU A 9 2.25 -39.55 21.36
CA LEU A 9 1.66 -38.93 20.18
C LEU A 9 2.60 -37.80 19.74
N ILE A 10 3.68 -38.17 19.04
CA ILE A 10 4.47 -37.23 18.25
C ILE A 10 3.56 -36.80 17.10
N ALA A 11 2.82 -35.72 17.32
CA ALA A 11 2.18 -34.97 16.27
C ALA A 11 3.29 -34.42 15.37
N ILE A 12 3.59 -35.16 14.31
CA ILE A 12 4.34 -34.69 13.15
C ILE A 12 3.47 -33.59 12.55
N ALA A 13 3.64 -32.36 13.03
CA ALA A 13 3.24 -31.17 12.32
C ALA A 13 4.13 -31.11 11.07
N LEU A 14 3.69 -31.80 10.02
CA LEU A 14 4.04 -31.47 8.65
C LEU A 14 3.65 -30.01 8.45
N VAL A 15 4.61 -29.11 8.68
CA VAL A 15 4.51 -27.73 8.24
C VAL A 15 4.57 -27.82 6.72
N GLY A 16 3.41 -28.02 6.12
CA GLY A 16 3.26 -27.89 4.68
C GLY A 16 3.82 -26.53 4.30
N CYS A 17 4.75 -26.53 3.33
CA CYS A 17 4.97 -25.36 2.48
C CYS A 17 3.61 -25.04 1.83
N SER A 18 2.78 -24.27 2.52
CA SER A 18 1.74 -23.49 1.87
C SER A 18 2.50 -22.58 0.92
N SER A 19 2.52 -22.97 -0.35
CA SER A 19 2.93 -22.12 -1.45
C SER A 19 2.00 -20.91 -1.37
N ALA A 20 2.50 -19.84 -0.74
CA ALA A 20 1.80 -18.58 -0.70
C ALA A 20 1.53 -18.23 -2.16
N LYS A 21 0.24 -18.25 -2.55
CA LYS A 21 -0.14 -17.88 -3.90
C LYS A 21 0.21 -16.40 -4.04
N TYR A 22 1.29 -16.12 -4.74
CA TYR A 22 1.66 -14.75 -5.03
C TYR A 22 0.56 -14.12 -5.89
N THR A 23 0.06 -12.97 -5.44
CA THR A 23 -0.99 -12.26 -6.16
C THR A 23 -0.36 -11.49 -7.31
N VAL A 24 -0.84 -11.74 -8.52
CA VAL A 24 -0.41 -11.04 -9.73
C VAL A 24 -1.39 -9.90 -10.04
N HIS A 25 -0.84 -8.75 -10.41
CA HIS A 25 -1.55 -7.51 -10.71
C HIS A 25 -1.11 -6.96 -12.07
N ASP A 26 -2.06 -6.50 -12.87
CA ASP A 26 -1.78 -5.70 -14.06
C ASP A 26 -1.66 -4.23 -13.65
N LEU A 27 -0.43 -3.74 -13.55
CA LEU A 27 -0.15 -2.38 -13.12
C LEU A 27 0.14 -1.49 -14.33
N GLN A 28 -0.54 -0.34 -14.38
CA GLN A 28 -0.28 0.72 -15.35
C GLN A 28 1.11 1.33 -15.16
N PRO A 29 1.68 2.02 -16.17
CA PRO A 29 2.92 2.78 -15.99
C PRO A 29 2.88 3.64 -14.72
N LEU A 30 3.98 3.68 -13.98
CA LEU A 30 4.09 4.51 -12.80
C LEU A 30 4.04 5.97 -13.24
N ARG A 31 2.99 6.69 -12.83
CA ARG A 31 2.77 8.10 -13.15
C ARG A 31 2.49 8.88 -11.89
N ILE A 32 2.98 10.12 -11.84
CA ILE A 32 2.72 11.07 -10.76
C ILE A 32 1.77 12.13 -11.29
N SER A 33 0.64 12.32 -10.60
CA SER A 33 -0.27 13.42 -10.87
C SER A 33 0.20 14.71 -10.22
N PHE A 34 0.13 15.80 -10.96
CA PHE A 34 0.43 17.14 -10.47
C PHE A 34 -0.54 18.15 -11.06
N TRP A 35 -0.76 19.24 -10.33
CA TRP A 35 -1.58 20.34 -10.83
C TRP A 35 -0.71 21.27 -11.67
N ASN A 36 -1.19 21.60 -12.85
CA ASN A 36 -0.51 22.46 -13.81
C ASN A 36 -1.44 23.60 -14.25
N ASN A 37 -0.86 24.71 -14.67
CA ASN A 37 -1.58 25.81 -15.30
C ASN A 37 -0.74 26.36 -16.45
N VAL A 38 -1.13 26.01 -17.68
CA VAL A 38 -0.36 26.33 -18.89
C VAL A 38 -0.21 27.84 -19.08
N ASN A 39 -1.19 28.64 -18.65
CA ASN A 39 -1.11 30.10 -18.76
C ASN A 39 -0.05 30.71 -17.83
N LEU A 40 0.43 29.95 -16.85
CA LEU A 40 1.44 30.35 -15.88
C LEU A 40 2.79 29.64 -16.11
N SER A 41 2.94 28.84 -17.16
CA SER A 41 4.14 28.01 -17.40
C SER A 41 5.42 28.81 -17.62
N ASN A 42 5.29 30.10 -17.98
CA ASN A 42 6.42 31.00 -18.23
C ASN A 42 6.92 31.70 -16.96
N LEU A 43 6.23 31.54 -15.83
CA LEU A 43 6.67 32.09 -14.55
C LEU A 43 7.90 31.36 -14.02
N SER A 44 8.67 32.02 -13.15
CA SER A 44 9.70 31.32 -12.37
C SER A 44 9.05 30.24 -11.49
N GLU A 45 9.82 29.21 -11.12
CA GLU A 45 9.30 28.12 -10.29
C GLU A 45 8.71 28.63 -8.96
N SER A 46 9.35 29.61 -8.33
CA SER A 46 8.85 30.24 -7.09
C SER A 46 7.52 30.95 -7.29
N GLU A 47 7.35 31.68 -8.39
CA GLU A 47 6.11 32.41 -8.68
C GLU A 47 4.98 31.44 -9.05
N PHE A 48 5.29 30.40 -9.81
CA PHE A 48 4.34 29.34 -10.13
C PHE A 48 3.83 28.64 -8.86
N GLN A 49 4.72 28.28 -7.93
CA GLN A 49 4.34 27.68 -6.65
C GLN A 49 3.55 28.63 -5.76
N PHE A 50 3.86 29.92 -5.80
CA PHE A 50 3.09 30.94 -5.08
C PHE A 50 1.65 31.02 -5.59
N GLU A 51 1.45 31.13 -6.91
CA GLU A 51 0.10 31.14 -7.50
C GLU A 51 -0.64 29.83 -7.28
N PHE A 52 0.06 28.68 -7.33
CA PHE A 52 -0.54 27.40 -6.97
C PHE A 52 -1.01 27.38 -5.51
N SER A 53 -0.18 27.83 -4.59
CA SER A 53 -0.48 27.85 -3.15
C SER A 53 -1.68 28.75 -2.84
N LYS A 54 -1.77 29.90 -3.49
CA LYS A 54 -2.90 30.82 -3.41
C LYS A 54 -4.19 30.17 -3.91
N ALA A 55 -4.17 29.54 -5.09
CA ALA A 55 -5.33 28.85 -5.65
C ALA A 55 -5.76 27.67 -4.76
N LYS A 56 -4.80 26.87 -4.30
CA LYS A 56 -4.99 25.75 -3.37
C LYS A 56 -5.65 26.20 -2.07
N ALA A 57 -5.15 27.27 -1.44
CA ALA A 57 -5.73 27.79 -0.20
C ALA A 57 -7.17 28.27 -0.40
N ALA A 58 -7.42 29.05 -1.47
CA ALA A 58 -8.76 29.53 -1.79
C ALA A 58 -9.74 28.36 -2.04
N CYS A 59 -9.35 27.37 -2.84
CA CYS A 59 -10.20 26.20 -3.11
C CYS A 59 -10.37 25.29 -1.91
N LYS A 60 -9.41 25.25 -0.99
CA LYS A 60 -9.58 24.53 0.28
C LYS A 60 -10.68 25.18 1.11
N VAL A 61 -10.69 26.51 1.23
CA VAL A 61 -11.77 27.24 1.93
C VAL A 61 -13.13 26.94 1.30
N GLU A 62 -13.23 26.94 -0.03
CA GLU A 62 -14.48 26.58 -0.73
C GLU A 62 -14.94 25.15 -0.41
N SER A 63 -14.05 24.16 -0.47
CA SER A 63 -14.39 22.77 -0.15
C SER A 63 -14.88 22.58 1.29
N LEU A 64 -14.33 23.34 2.24
CA LEU A 64 -14.66 23.23 3.66
C LEU A 64 -16.02 23.86 4.01
N LYS A 65 -16.66 24.59 3.09
CA LYS A 65 -18.04 25.07 3.27
C LYS A 65 -19.04 23.92 3.34
N LEU A 66 -18.74 22.78 2.73
CA LEU A 66 -19.55 21.57 2.88
C LEU A 66 -19.20 20.88 4.19
N THR A 67 -20.08 20.94 5.18
CA THR A 67 -19.86 20.27 6.47
C THR A 67 -19.92 18.74 6.33
N ILE A 68 -18.96 18.05 6.94
CA ILE A 68 -19.00 16.58 7.05
C ILE A 68 -19.86 16.23 8.28
N PRO A 69 -20.95 15.45 8.12
CA PRO A 69 -21.78 15.05 9.25
C PRO A 69 -21.04 14.07 10.17
N SER A 70 -21.51 13.92 11.40
CA SER A 70 -21.09 12.81 12.25
C SER A 70 -21.64 11.47 11.71
N PRO A 71 -20.91 10.34 11.90
CA PRO A 71 -21.42 9.03 11.53
C PRO A 71 -22.66 8.67 12.36
N SER A 72 -23.57 7.89 11.77
CA SER A 72 -24.74 7.37 12.49
C SER A 72 -24.32 6.15 13.28
N CYS A 73 -24.20 6.28 14.60
CA CYS A 73 -23.77 5.19 15.48
C CYS A 73 -24.93 4.67 16.32
N VAL A 74 -25.13 3.36 16.32
CA VAL A 74 -26.14 2.68 17.13
C VAL A 74 -25.44 1.68 18.03
N GLN A 75 -25.77 1.73 19.32
CA GLN A 75 -25.40 0.70 20.29
C GLN A 75 -26.37 -0.48 20.12
N PRO A 76 -25.93 -1.66 19.66
CA PRO A 76 -26.82 -2.81 19.56
C PRO A 76 -27.35 -3.19 20.95
N PRO A 77 -28.58 -3.73 21.04
CA PRO A 77 -29.08 -4.25 22.32
C PRO A 77 -28.20 -5.41 22.77
N LYS A 78 -28.05 -5.56 24.10
CA LYS A 78 -27.42 -6.74 24.67
C LYS A 78 -28.20 -7.98 24.27
N SER A 79 -27.50 -9.09 24.04
CA SER A 79 -28.13 -10.38 23.78
C SER A 79 -29.04 -10.76 24.95
N ASP A 80 -30.18 -11.39 24.64
CA ASP A 80 -31.02 -11.98 25.67
C ASP A 80 -30.26 -13.14 26.33
N CYS A 81 -30.07 -13.07 27.65
CA CYS A 81 -29.35 -14.08 28.43
C CYS A 81 -30.32 -15.08 29.09
N THR A 82 -31.60 -15.05 28.73
CA THR A 82 -32.63 -15.94 29.28
C THR A 82 -32.31 -17.40 28.92
N GLY A 83 -32.33 -18.29 29.92
CA GLY A 83 -32.00 -19.72 29.75
C GLY A 83 -30.52 -20.08 29.92
N LEU A 84 -29.62 -19.11 30.07
CA LEU A 84 -28.20 -19.35 30.37
C LEU A 84 -27.96 -19.46 31.88
N SER A 85 -26.97 -20.26 32.29
CA SER A 85 -26.59 -20.42 33.71
C SER A 85 -25.08 -20.40 33.91
N GLY A 86 -24.63 -20.25 35.17
CA GLY A 86 -23.22 -20.30 35.55
C GLY A 86 -22.33 -19.29 34.80
N PHE A 87 -21.20 -19.78 34.27
CA PHE A 87 -20.20 -18.97 33.58
C PHE A 87 -20.75 -18.28 32.31
N GLU A 88 -21.62 -18.95 31.56
CA GLU A 88 -22.22 -18.40 30.33
C GLU A 88 -23.17 -17.23 30.63
N LEU A 89 -23.92 -17.32 31.73
CA LEU A 89 -24.74 -16.20 32.20
C LEU A 89 -23.89 -15.01 32.64
N GLY A 90 -22.77 -15.28 33.32
CA GLY A 90 -21.81 -14.25 33.75
C GLY A 90 -21.19 -13.52 32.54
N PHE A 91 -20.78 -14.27 31.52
CA PHE A 91 -20.22 -13.72 30.28
C PHE A 91 -21.28 -12.93 29.49
N CYS A 92 -22.48 -13.47 29.29
CA CYS A 92 -23.56 -12.82 28.54
C CYS A 92 -23.99 -11.49 29.17
N ARG A 93 -24.12 -11.42 30.51
CA ARG A 93 -24.50 -10.18 31.22
C ARG A 93 -23.41 -9.09 31.14
N SER A 94 -22.15 -9.53 31.16
CA SER A 94 -20.98 -8.66 31.15
C SER A 94 -20.62 -8.18 29.74
N PHE A 95 -21.02 -8.91 28.71
CA PHE A 95 -20.76 -8.55 27.32
C PHE A 95 -21.58 -7.30 26.91
N VAL A 96 -20.87 -6.28 26.45
CA VAL A 96 -21.46 -5.11 25.79
C VAL A 96 -21.11 -5.21 24.31
N PRO A 97 -22.10 -5.37 23.41
CA PRO A 97 -21.81 -5.45 21.99
C PRO A 97 -21.14 -4.15 21.53
N PRO A 98 -20.18 -4.22 20.59
CA PRO A 98 -19.51 -3.01 20.10
C PRO A 98 -20.51 -2.10 19.39
N VAL A 99 -20.34 -0.78 19.54
CA VAL A 99 -21.09 0.23 18.80
C VAL A 99 -20.87 0.00 17.30
N LYS A 100 -21.96 0.02 16.53
CA LYS A 100 -21.90 -0.03 15.06
C LYS A 100 -22.13 1.37 14.50
N CYS A 101 -21.23 1.84 13.66
CA CYS A 101 -21.32 3.15 13.03
C CYS A 101 -21.44 3.04 11.51
N ASP A 102 -22.43 3.71 10.94
CA ASP A 102 -22.58 3.92 9.50
C ASP A 102 -21.88 5.21 9.08
N TYR A 103 -20.87 5.06 8.22
CA TYR A 103 -20.05 6.14 7.68
C TYR A 103 -20.44 6.54 6.26
N THR A 104 -21.54 6.02 5.71
CA THR A 104 -21.95 6.26 4.31
C THR A 104 -22.08 7.76 4.01
N ALA A 105 -22.80 8.50 4.85
CA ALA A 105 -22.96 9.95 4.70
C ALA A 105 -21.64 10.72 4.89
N VAL A 106 -20.80 10.28 5.85
CA VAL A 106 -19.46 10.86 6.08
C VAL A 106 -18.59 10.72 4.84
N ASN A 107 -18.55 9.53 4.26
CA ASN A 107 -17.75 9.22 3.08
C ASN A 107 -18.27 9.96 1.85
N TYR A 108 -19.59 10.07 1.69
CA TYR A 108 -20.18 10.87 0.62
C TYR A 108 -19.79 12.35 0.74
N ALA A 109 -19.92 12.94 1.93
CA ALA A 109 -19.53 14.33 2.17
C ALA A 109 -18.03 14.57 1.91
N LYS A 110 -17.16 13.65 2.33
CA LYS A 110 -15.71 13.73 2.04
C LYS A 110 -15.43 13.73 0.54
N ARG A 111 -16.06 12.83 -0.23
CA ARG A 111 -15.92 12.79 -1.69
C ARG A 111 -16.41 14.08 -2.34
N ALA A 112 -17.55 14.60 -1.89
CA ALA A 112 -18.08 15.86 -2.38
C ALA A 112 -17.15 17.04 -2.07
N GLN A 113 -16.48 17.08 -0.90
CA GLN A 113 -15.44 18.08 -0.63
C GLN A 113 -14.27 17.98 -1.61
N GLU A 114 -13.79 16.78 -1.92
CA GLU A 114 -12.70 16.54 -2.88
C GLU A 114 -13.09 16.98 -4.30
N GLU A 115 -14.34 16.73 -4.69
CA GLU A 115 -14.90 17.17 -5.96
C GLU A 115 -15.01 18.70 -6.04
N ILE A 116 -15.57 19.36 -5.02
CA ILE A 116 -15.64 20.82 -4.93
C ILE A 116 -14.23 21.43 -5.01
N TYR A 117 -13.27 20.87 -4.28
CA TYR A 117 -11.87 21.32 -4.31
C TYR A 117 -11.28 21.24 -5.72
N SER A 118 -11.46 20.10 -6.38
CA SER A 118 -10.92 19.85 -7.73
C SER A 118 -11.58 20.76 -8.77
N ASN A 119 -12.91 20.90 -8.73
CA ASN A 119 -13.66 21.76 -9.63
C ASN A 119 -13.30 23.24 -9.44
N CYS A 120 -13.06 23.68 -8.20
CA CYS A 120 -12.56 25.02 -7.93
C CYS A 120 -11.19 25.27 -8.57
N LEU A 121 -10.25 24.32 -8.45
CA LEU A 121 -8.94 24.43 -9.10
C LEU A 121 -9.07 24.51 -10.63
N ILE A 122 -9.92 23.65 -11.22
CA ILE A 122 -10.24 23.66 -12.65
C ILE A 122 -10.80 25.03 -13.09
N SER A 123 -11.74 25.60 -12.33
CA SER A 123 -12.29 26.93 -12.65
C SER A 123 -11.25 28.06 -12.58
N LYS A 124 -10.15 27.84 -11.84
CA LYS A 124 -9.01 28.75 -11.75
C LYS A 124 -7.93 28.48 -12.81
N GLY A 125 -8.22 27.62 -13.78
CA GLY A 125 -7.32 27.26 -14.87
C GLY A 125 -6.26 26.21 -14.50
N TRP A 126 -6.40 25.55 -13.34
CA TRP A 126 -5.51 24.45 -12.96
C TRP A 126 -6.07 23.12 -13.45
N GLN A 127 -5.24 22.35 -14.12
CA GLN A 127 -5.59 21.02 -14.62
C GLN A 127 -4.69 19.95 -13.99
N LEU A 128 -5.21 18.73 -13.86
CA LEU A 128 -4.44 17.62 -13.35
C LEU A 128 -3.71 16.95 -14.52
N ASP A 129 -2.40 17.16 -14.59
CA ASP A 129 -1.52 16.56 -15.58
C ASP A 129 -0.76 15.37 -14.97
N TRP A 130 -0.19 14.55 -15.85
CA TRP A 130 0.56 13.36 -15.49
C TRP A 130 1.98 13.46 -16.05
N ARG A 131 2.96 13.09 -15.23
CA ARG A 131 4.33 12.86 -15.67
C ARG A 131 4.77 11.45 -15.28
N GLU A 132 5.86 11.00 -15.87
CA GLU A 132 6.48 9.75 -15.48
C GLU A 132 6.84 9.75 -13.99
N GLY A 133 6.73 8.57 -13.37
CA GLY A 133 7.14 8.34 -11.99
C GLY A 133 8.65 8.44 -11.81
N THR A 134 9.12 8.08 -10.61
CA THR A 134 10.53 8.05 -10.29
C THR A 134 11.14 6.66 -10.55
N GLY A 135 12.36 6.67 -11.10
CA GLY A 135 13.21 5.49 -11.32
C GLY A 135 13.48 5.19 -12.80
N SER A 136 14.36 4.21 -13.05
CA SER A 136 14.89 3.96 -14.41
C SER A 136 13.94 3.23 -15.37
N ASP A 137 12.93 2.52 -14.88
CA ASP A 137 11.87 1.91 -15.68
C ASP A 137 10.53 2.21 -15.00
N THR A 138 9.70 3.07 -15.61
CA THR A 138 8.36 3.41 -15.12
C THR A 138 7.24 2.70 -15.89
N SER A 139 7.57 1.78 -16.79
CA SER A 139 6.59 1.12 -17.65
C SER A 139 5.64 0.18 -16.88
N GLY A 140 4.45 -0.03 -17.43
CA GLY A 140 3.46 -0.95 -16.88
C GLY A 140 3.80 -2.42 -17.16
N GLY A 141 2.89 -3.31 -16.75
CA GLY A 141 2.96 -4.74 -17.05
C GLY A 141 2.37 -5.61 -15.96
N ARG A 142 2.72 -6.90 -16.01
CA ARG A 142 2.33 -7.89 -15.00
C ARG A 142 3.33 -7.87 -13.84
N PHE A 143 2.84 -7.53 -12.66
CA PHE A 143 3.61 -7.45 -11.44
C PHE A 143 3.10 -8.46 -10.43
N GLU A 144 4.01 -9.03 -9.67
CA GLU A 144 3.69 -9.95 -8.60
C GLU A 144 4.02 -9.29 -7.26
N TYR A 145 3.09 -9.34 -6.30
CA TYR A 145 3.35 -8.86 -4.94
C TYR A 145 4.29 -9.82 -4.21
N VAL A 146 5.39 -9.29 -3.66
CA VAL A 146 6.45 -10.12 -3.05
C VAL A 146 6.64 -9.84 -1.57
N ALA A 147 6.67 -8.56 -1.18
CA ALA A 147 7.01 -8.17 0.18
C ALA A 147 6.36 -6.84 0.58
N PHE A 148 6.45 -6.52 1.87
CA PHE A 148 6.08 -5.22 2.40
C PHE A 148 6.94 -4.89 3.61
N ASN A 149 7.02 -3.61 3.93
CA ASN A 149 7.50 -3.11 5.21
C ASN A 149 6.47 -2.11 5.78
N ASN A 150 6.87 -1.30 6.75
CA ASN A 150 5.97 -0.29 7.34
C ASN A 150 5.60 0.84 6.37
N GLU A 151 6.43 1.08 5.35
CA GLU A 151 6.33 2.26 4.48
C GLU A 151 5.75 1.94 3.10
N ALA A 152 5.98 0.73 2.60
CA ALA A 152 5.69 0.37 1.22
C ALA A 152 5.35 -1.11 1.00
N GLN A 153 4.82 -1.38 -0.19
CA GLN A 153 4.62 -2.69 -0.77
C GLN A 153 5.52 -2.86 -1.99
N PHE A 154 6.09 -4.04 -2.16
CA PHE A 154 7.08 -4.32 -3.20
C PHE A 154 6.55 -5.37 -4.17
N PHE A 155 6.67 -5.07 -5.46
CA PHE A 155 6.20 -5.92 -6.54
C PHE A 155 7.29 -6.16 -7.58
N ILE A 156 7.47 -7.39 -8.04
CA ILE A 156 8.40 -7.74 -9.11
C ILE A 156 7.66 -7.81 -10.45
N LYS A 157 8.19 -7.17 -11.49
CA LYS A 157 7.67 -7.30 -12.86
C LYS A 157 8.09 -8.65 -13.45
N LEU A 158 7.13 -9.54 -13.71
CA LEU A 158 7.39 -10.96 -14.00
C LEU A 158 8.35 -11.21 -15.18
N ASN A 159 8.23 -10.43 -16.26
CA ASN A 159 9.06 -10.62 -17.46
C ASN A 159 10.38 -9.82 -17.43
N SER A 160 10.77 -9.29 -16.27
CA SER A 160 11.98 -8.47 -16.12
C SER A 160 13.12 -9.19 -15.41
N VAL A 161 12.84 -10.35 -14.79
CA VAL A 161 13.82 -11.07 -13.98
C VAL A 161 14.90 -11.69 -14.87
N LYS A 162 16.17 -11.44 -14.55
CA LYS A 162 17.33 -11.97 -15.26
C LYS A 162 18.43 -12.33 -14.29
N LYS A 163 19.24 -13.34 -14.63
CA LYS A 163 20.48 -13.68 -13.92
C LYS A 163 21.66 -13.55 -14.86
N ILE A 164 22.70 -12.84 -14.41
CA ILE A 164 23.97 -12.69 -15.13
C ILE A 164 25.11 -12.93 -14.14
N GLY A 165 25.77 -14.08 -14.24
CA GLY A 165 26.78 -14.49 -13.26
C GLY A 165 26.20 -14.60 -11.85
N THR A 166 26.74 -13.81 -10.93
CA THR A 166 26.33 -13.71 -9.51
C THR A 166 25.20 -12.70 -9.28
N LYS A 167 24.76 -12.00 -10.32
CA LYS A 167 23.78 -10.91 -10.20
C LYS A 167 22.39 -11.35 -10.64
N TYR A 168 21.40 -11.07 -9.80
CA TYR A 168 19.98 -11.14 -10.13
C TYR A 168 19.46 -9.73 -10.34
N MET A 169 18.69 -9.54 -11.40
CA MET A 169 18.16 -8.24 -11.79
C MET A 169 16.67 -8.35 -12.02
N ALA A 170 15.88 -7.40 -11.56
CA ALA A 170 14.49 -7.25 -11.98
C ALA A 170 14.03 -5.80 -11.85
N VAL A 171 12.96 -5.47 -12.58
CA VAL A 171 12.21 -4.25 -12.36
C VAL A 171 11.29 -4.46 -11.16
N VAL A 172 11.44 -3.62 -10.14
CA VAL A 172 10.66 -3.68 -8.91
C VAL A 172 9.88 -2.38 -8.76
N ARG A 173 8.59 -2.49 -8.44
CA ARG A 173 7.74 -1.37 -8.05
C ARG A 173 7.59 -1.34 -6.54
N GLU A 174 7.94 -0.21 -5.96
CA GLU A 174 7.66 0.16 -4.59
C GLU A 174 6.43 1.08 -4.57
N THR A 175 5.33 0.62 -3.99
CA THR A 175 4.11 1.43 -3.80
C THR A 175 4.06 1.89 -2.35
N SER A 176 4.18 3.20 -2.13
CA SER A 176 4.12 3.75 -0.78
C SER A 176 2.72 3.61 -0.18
N LYS A 177 2.67 3.22 1.10
CA LYS A 177 1.44 3.19 1.91
C LYS A 177 1.03 4.57 2.42
N VAL A 178 1.96 5.53 2.43
CA VAL A 178 1.78 6.86 3.04
C VAL A 178 1.47 7.91 1.98
N ASN A 179 2.23 7.92 0.88
CA ASN A 179 2.08 8.93 -0.17
C ASN A 179 2.29 8.30 -1.55
N ALA A 180 1.24 8.23 -2.36
CA ALA A 180 1.35 7.69 -3.72
C ALA A 180 2.46 8.36 -4.55
N ARG A 181 2.78 9.64 -4.29
CA ARG A 181 3.85 10.38 -4.99
C ARG A 181 5.27 9.95 -4.61
N SER A 182 5.45 9.22 -3.52
CA SER A 182 6.74 8.63 -3.14
C SER A 182 6.88 7.16 -3.57
N SER A 183 5.95 6.67 -4.39
CA SER A 183 6.13 5.37 -5.06
C SER A 183 7.27 5.47 -6.06
N TYR A 184 7.99 4.37 -6.24
CA TYR A 184 9.19 4.30 -7.06
C TYR A 184 9.17 3.02 -7.91
N GLN A 185 9.72 3.06 -9.12
CA GLN A 185 9.91 1.87 -9.94
C GLN A 185 11.24 1.92 -10.66
N GLY A 186 12.09 0.92 -10.40
CA GLY A 186 13.45 0.90 -10.94
C GLY A 186 13.99 -0.50 -11.09
N VAL A 187 15.23 -0.59 -11.54
CA VAL A 187 15.95 -1.85 -11.73
C VAL A 187 16.73 -2.17 -10.46
N TYR A 188 16.37 -3.26 -9.82
CA TYR A 188 17.06 -3.76 -8.63
C TYR A 188 18.05 -4.82 -9.08
N VAL A 189 19.30 -4.66 -8.66
CA VAL A 189 20.41 -5.57 -8.96
C VAL A 189 20.94 -6.09 -7.65
N ILE A 190 20.77 -7.39 -7.41
CA ILE A 190 21.27 -8.07 -6.21
C ILE A 190 22.44 -8.96 -6.60
N ASP A 191 23.62 -8.63 -6.07
CA ASP A 191 24.83 -9.42 -6.25
C ASP A 191 24.99 -10.39 -5.08
N THR A 192 24.91 -11.69 -5.36
CA THR A 192 24.97 -12.72 -4.33
C THR A 192 26.38 -12.98 -3.81
N GLU A 193 27.42 -12.56 -4.53
CA GLU A 193 28.81 -12.74 -4.10
C GLU A 193 29.19 -11.69 -3.06
N SER A 194 28.86 -10.42 -3.33
CA SER A 194 29.10 -9.32 -2.40
C SER A 194 27.98 -9.13 -1.37
N ASN A 195 26.85 -9.83 -1.52
CA ASN A 195 25.63 -9.66 -0.73
C ASN A 195 25.15 -8.20 -0.69
N THR A 196 25.12 -7.56 -1.86
CA THR A 196 24.71 -6.16 -2.01
C THR A 196 23.52 -6.00 -2.94
N LEU A 197 22.69 -5.00 -2.65
CA LEU A 197 21.64 -4.49 -3.52
C LEU A 197 22.07 -3.14 -4.08
N THR A 198 21.94 -2.98 -5.39
CA THR A 198 22.00 -1.69 -6.07
C THR A 198 20.65 -1.43 -6.72
N VAL A 199 20.11 -0.24 -6.52
CA VAL A 199 18.87 0.21 -7.14
C VAL A 199 19.22 1.26 -8.19
N ASP A 200 18.79 1.03 -9.43
CA ASP A 200 19.24 1.74 -10.63
C ASP A 200 20.78 1.84 -10.69
N ASN A 201 21.32 3.05 -10.82
CA ASN A 201 22.75 3.35 -10.80
C ASN A 201 23.19 3.92 -9.43
N GLY A 202 22.44 3.61 -8.37
CA GLY A 202 22.70 4.09 -7.02
C GLY A 202 23.90 3.45 -6.34
N LYS A 203 24.10 3.80 -5.07
CA LYS A 203 25.14 3.18 -4.23
C LYS A 203 24.70 1.79 -3.81
N ALA A 204 25.62 0.83 -3.88
CA ALA A 204 25.41 -0.51 -3.35
C ALA A 204 25.20 -0.47 -1.82
N ILE A 205 24.19 -1.18 -1.34
CA ILE A 205 23.87 -1.34 0.08
C ILE A 205 23.93 -2.82 0.47
N TYR A 206 24.40 -3.11 1.68
CA TYR A 206 24.47 -4.48 2.20
C TYR A 206 23.06 -5.02 2.47
N ILE A 207 22.84 -6.30 2.15
CA ILE A 207 21.55 -6.96 2.36
C ILE A 207 21.55 -7.65 3.72
N GLU A 208 20.76 -7.13 4.65
CA GLU A 208 20.50 -7.79 5.92
C GLU A 208 19.61 -9.03 5.75
N SER A 209 19.85 -10.04 6.59
CA SER A 209 19.00 -11.23 6.68
C SER A 209 17.55 -10.82 7.03
N ASN A 210 16.58 -11.43 6.35
CA ASN A 210 15.14 -11.12 6.47
C ASN A 210 14.71 -9.71 6.01
N SER A 211 15.60 -8.95 5.36
CA SER A 211 15.22 -7.70 4.72
C SER A 211 14.31 -7.94 3.50
N VAL A 212 13.59 -6.90 3.07
CA VAL A 212 12.82 -6.90 1.81
C VAL A 212 13.72 -7.34 0.64
N ALA A 213 14.97 -6.88 0.60
CA ALA A 213 15.93 -7.26 -0.44
C ALA A 213 16.24 -8.77 -0.43
N ALA A 214 16.36 -9.40 0.75
CA ALA A 214 16.55 -10.84 0.86
C ALA A 214 15.32 -11.63 0.34
N ILE A 215 14.11 -11.16 0.64
CA ILE A 215 12.86 -11.77 0.15
C ILE A 215 12.73 -11.60 -1.38
N LEU A 216 13.05 -10.41 -1.89
CA LEU A 216 13.09 -10.15 -3.33
C LEU A 216 14.09 -11.07 -4.03
N LEU A 217 15.30 -11.24 -3.48
CA LEU A 217 16.30 -12.15 -4.03
C LEU A 217 15.80 -13.59 -4.05
N ALA A 218 15.21 -14.08 -2.96
CA ALA A 218 14.63 -15.42 -2.90
C ALA A 218 13.61 -15.61 -4.03
N ARG A 219 12.72 -14.62 -4.22
CA ARG A 219 11.72 -14.71 -5.26
C ARG A 219 12.29 -14.58 -6.67
N MET A 220 13.30 -13.73 -6.90
CA MET A 220 14.01 -13.64 -8.18
C MET A 220 14.67 -14.97 -8.56
N LYS A 221 15.21 -15.71 -7.58
CA LYS A 221 15.78 -17.04 -7.82
C LYS A 221 14.74 -18.06 -8.28
N ASP A 222 13.51 -17.97 -7.79
CA ASP A 222 12.41 -18.87 -8.20
C ASP A 222 11.85 -18.53 -9.60
N LEU A 223 12.10 -17.32 -10.10
CA LEU A 223 11.57 -16.81 -11.37
C LEU A 223 12.57 -16.94 -12.53
N VAL A 224 13.82 -17.33 -12.26
CA VAL A 224 14.88 -17.58 -13.25
C VAL A 224 15.01 -19.08 -13.49
#